data_AF-A0A4R4P765-F1
#
_entry.id   AF-A0A4R4P765-F1
#
_cell.length_a   1.000
_cell.length_b   1.000
_cell.length_c   1.000
_cell.angle_alpha   90.00
_cell.angle_beta   90.00
_cell.angle_gamma   90.00
#
_symmetry.space_group_name_H-M   'P 1'
#
loop_
_entity.id
_entity.type
_entity.pdbx_description
1 polymer ?
#
loop_
_entity_poly.entity_id
_entity_poly.type
_entity_poly.pdbx_seq_one_letter_code
_entity_poly.pdbx_strand_id
1 'polypeptide(L)'
;MTVRDAGSVDQITVSQDESTCTLLMVEDRPFTGASAQHDQIMDKVNTYLAFLQGGQFAEQFPELADKRKAVRLVCVDEPSDPSLMELLQVANGLFARNGIDFSVEVIPPGMTRGGS
;
A
#
# COMPACT_ATOMS: atom_id res chain seq x y z
N MET A 1 14.09 8.37 4.40
CA MET A 1 14.70 7.07 4.75
C MET A 1 13.79 5.97 4.23
N THR A 2 14.32 4.94 3.58
CA THR A 2 13.53 3.81 3.04
C THR A 2 13.89 2.57 3.83
N VAL A 3 12.93 2.01 4.58
CA VAL A 3 13.12 0.71 5.22
C VAL A 3 12.55 -0.35 4.28
N ARG A 4 13.36 -1.37 3.98
CA ARG A 4 12.97 -2.51 3.16
C ARG A 4 12.90 -3.75 4.03
N ASP A 5 11.80 -4.46 3.82
CA ASP A 5 11.42 -5.76 4.38
C ASP A 5 10.93 -5.77 5.83
N ALA A 6 9.61 -5.90 5.95
CA ALA A 6 8.93 -6.34 7.15
C ALA A 6 7.88 -7.38 6.76
N GLY A 7 8.27 -8.52 6.17
CA GLY A 7 7.54 -9.81 6.03
C GLY A 7 6.16 -9.83 5.34
N SER A 8 5.32 -8.83 5.59
CA SER A 8 3.95 -8.62 5.15
C SER A 8 3.79 -7.34 4.32
N VAL A 9 4.79 -6.43 4.30
CA VAL A 9 4.74 -5.14 3.60
C VAL A 9 5.97 -4.95 2.70
N ASP A 10 5.75 -4.41 1.50
CA ASP A 10 6.76 -4.36 0.45
C ASP A 10 7.80 -3.25 0.75
N GLN A 11 7.34 -2.03 1.06
CA GLN A 11 8.22 -0.91 1.38
C GLN A 11 7.55 0.11 2.31
N ILE A 12 8.34 0.71 3.20
CA ILE A 12 7.90 1.83 4.06
C ILE A 12 8.70 3.08 3.74
N THR A 13 7.99 4.18 3.60
CA THR A 13 8.55 5.52 3.38
C THR A 13 7.98 6.50 4.39
N VAL A 14 8.73 7.55 4.68
CA VAL A 14 8.34 8.61 5.59
C VAL A 14 8.43 9.93 4.84
N SER A 15 7.42 10.80 5.01
CA SER A 15 7.41 12.13 4.42
C SER A 15 8.59 12.98 4.91
N GLN A 16 8.96 14.01 4.14
CA GLN A 16 10.12 14.85 4.47
C GLN A 16 9.96 15.60 5.80
N ASP A 17 8.73 15.93 6.18
CA ASP A 17 8.37 16.55 7.46
C ASP A 17 8.22 15.52 8.60
N GLU A 18 8.48 14.24 8.32
CA GLU A 18 8.31 13.10 9.22
C GLU A 18 6.92 12.95 9.86
N SER A 19 5.89 13.58 9.31
CA SER A 19 4.54 13.54 9.86
C SER A 19 3.79 12.27 9.45
N THR A 20 4.12 11.71 8.28
CA THR A 20 3.36 10.64 7.64
C THR A 20 4.28 9.48 7.27
N CYS A 21 3.85 8.29 7.68
CA CYS A 21 4.42 7.02 7.27
C CYS A 21 3.54 6.42 6.16
N THR A 22 4.13 6.19 4.99
CA THR A 22 3.44 5.60 3.83
C THR A 22 3.99 4.20 3.55
N LEU A 23 3.10 3.21 3.64
CA LEU A 23 3.37 1.84 3.27
C LEU A 23 3.03 1.67 1.80
N LEU A 24 4.03 1.33 0.99
CA LEU A 24 3.86 1.08 -0.44
C LEU A 24 3.55 -0.40 -0.62
N MET A 25 2.40 -0.67 -1.22
CA MET A 25 2.00 -1.97 -1.72
C MET A 25 2.34 -2.02 -3.21
N VAL A 26 3.28 -2.87 -3.62
CA VAL A 26 3.74 -2.92 -5.01
C VAL A 26 2.98 -4.01 -5.77
N GLU A 27 2.45 -3.66 -6.94
CA GLU A 27 1.91 -4.58 -7.94
C GLU A 27 2.64 -4.31 -9.28
N ASP A 28 3.71 -5.07 -9.51
CA ASP A 28 4.57 -4.96 -10.68
C ASP A 28 4.05 -5.75 -11.88
N ARG A 29 2.98 -6.55 -11.69
CA ARG A 29 2.37 -7.33 -12.77
C ARG A 29 1.26 -6.51 -13.45
N PRO A 30 1.10 -6.63 -14.78
CA PRO A 30 -0.02 -6.04 -15.49
C PRO A 30 -1.37 -6.48 -14.94
N PHE A 31 -2.36 -5.58 -14.96
CA PHE A 31 -3.74 -5.94 -14.64
C PHE A 31 -4.35 -6.76 -15.79
N THR A 32 -4.75 -7.98 -15.47
CA THR A 32 -5.31 -8.95 -16.42
C THR A 32 -6.83 -9.03 -16.35
N GLY A 33 -7.44 -8.46 -15.32
CA GLY A 33 -8.88 -8.61 -15.02
C GLY A 33 -9.27 -10.01 -14.53
N ALA A 34 -8.30 -10.90 -14.30
CA ALA A 34 -8.56 -12.24 -13.79
C ALA A 34 -9.02 -12.19 -12.34
N SER A 35 -10.08 -12.94 -12.00
CA SER A 35 -10.59 -13.02 -10.62
C SER A 35 -9.52 -13.42 -9.60
N ALA A 36 -8.61 -14.33 -9.99
CA ALA A 36 -7.50 -14.74 -9.14
C ALA A 36 -6.54 -13.58 -8.80
N GLN A 37 -6.38 -12.59 -9.69
CA GLN A 37 -5.58 -11.40 -9.41
C GLN A 37 -6.32 -10.47 -8.45
N HIS A 38 -7.65 -10.35 -8.59
CA HIS A 38 -8.49 -9.58 -7.67
C HIS A 38 -8.41 -10.15 -6.25
N ASP A 39 -8.53 -11.48 -6.10
CA ASP A 39 -8.41 -12.16 -4.82
C ASP A 39 -7.03 -11.89 -4.17
N GLN A 40 -5.95 -11.99 -4.96
CA GLN A 40 -4.59 -11.70 -4.47
C GLN A 40 -4.42 -10.26 -3.98
N ILE A 41 -5.00 -9.28 -4.69
CA ILE A 41 -4.93 -7.87 -4.27
C ILE A 41 -5.71 -7.68 -2.96
N MET A 42 -6.89 -8.29 -2.83
CA MET A 42 -7.66 -8.23 -1.58
C MET A 42 -6.94 -8.91 -0.41
N ASP A 43 -6.26 -10.03 -0.65
CA ASP A 43 -5.45 -10.69 0.37
C ASP A 43 -4.29 -9.80 0.82
N LYS A 44 -3.62 -9.07 -0.10
CA LYS A 44 -2.62 -8.05 0.27
C LYS A 44 -3.25 -6.92 1.09
N VAL A 45 -4.40 -6.40 0.68
CA VAL A 45 -5.14 -5.35 1.43
C VAL A 45 -5.44 -5.79 2.86
N ASN A 46 -5.98 -7.00 3.03
CA ASN A 46 -6.30 -7.55 4.35
C ASN A 46 -5.04 -7.75 5.19
N THR A 47 -3.96 -8.23 4.58
CA THR A 47 -2.66 -8.42 5.25
C THR A 47 -2.08 -7.10 5.75
N TYR A 48 -2.12 -6.04 4.94
CA TYR A 48 -1.65 -4.72 5.32
C TYR A 48 -2.50 -4.12 6.45
N LEU A 49 -3.82 -4.28 6.36
CA LEU A 49 -4.72 -3.81 7.39
C LEU A 49 -4.47 -4.52 8.73
N ALA A 50 -4.34 -5.84 8.70
CA ALA A 50 -4.02 -6.64 9.89
C ALA A 50 -2.65 -6.26 10.49
N PHE A 51 -1.66 -5.98 9.66
CA PHE A 51 -0.33 -5.52 10.10
C PHE A 51 -0.39 -4.17 10.82
N LEU A 52 -1.16 -3.22 10.28
CA LEU A 52 -1.33 -1.88 10.85
C LEU A 52 -2.20 -1.87 12.12
N GLN A 53 -3.18 -2.77 12.21
CA GLN A 53 -4.07 -2.88 13.38
C GLN A 53 -3.50 -3.76 14.49
N GLY A 54 -2.77 -4.82 14.14
CA GLY A 54 -2.40 -5.91 15.05
C GLY A 54 -1.25 -5.59 16.01
N GLY A 55 -0.85 -4.32 16.13
CA GLY A 55 0.28 -3.91 16.96
C GLY A 55 1.66 -4.27 16.40
N GLN A 56 1.75 -5.25 15.50
CA GLN A 56 2.98 -5.70 14.86
C GLN A 56 3.75 -4.54 14.20
N PHE A 57 3.07 -3.60 13.55
CA PHE A 57 3.69 -2.38 13.04
C PHE A 57 4.38 -1.56 14.14
N ALA A 58 3.72 -1.34 15.28
CA ALA A 58 4.27 -0.53 16.37
C ALA A 58 5.40 -1.26 17.12
N GLU A 59 5.38 -2.59 17.16
CA GLU A 59 6.48 -3.40 17.71
C GLU A 59 7.72 -3.36 16.82
N GLN A 60 7.54 -3.42 15.50
CA GLN A 60 8.64 -3.41 14.53
C GLN A 60 9.18 -2.01 14.25
N PHE A 61 8.30 -1.00 14.26
CA PHE A 61 8.60 0.40 13.94
C PHE A 61 8.05 1.34 15.03
N PRO A 62 8.56 1.25 16.27
CA PRO A 62 8.09 2.07 17.37
C PRO A 62 8.24 3.58 17.09
N GLU A 63 9.28 3.98 16.36
CA GLU A 63 9.50 5.37 15.95
C GLU A 63 8.46 5.91 14.95
N LEU A 64 7.71 5.02 14.28
CA LEU A 64 6.67 5.37 13.33
C LEU A 64 5.25 5.20 13.92
N ALA A 65 5.14 4.64 15.12
CA ALA A 65 3.86 4.28 15.74
C ALA A 65 2.93 5.49 15.95
N ASP A 66 3.47 6.67 16.23
CA ASP A 66 2.70 7.90 16.45
C ASP A 66 2.43 8.71 15.17
N LYS A 67 3.04 8.34 14.04
CA LYS A 67 2.89 9.09 12.78
C LYS A 67 1.54 8.80 12.12
N ARG A 68 1.09 9.69 11.22
CA ARG A 68 -0.08 9.40 10.37
C ARG A 68 0.26 8.24 9.44
N LYS A 69 -0.67 7.29 9.26
CA LYS A 69 -0.46 6.11 8.42
C LYS A 69 -1.19 6.31 7.10
N ALA A 70 -0.49 6.00 6.01
CA ALA A 70 -1.06 5.93 4.67
C ALA A 70 -0.61 4.64 4.00
N VAL A 71 -1.46 4.10 3.14
CA VAL A 71 -1.15 2.98 2.26
C VAL A 71 -1.27 3.45 0.83
N ARG A 72 -0.30 3.07 0.00
CA ARG A 72 -0.30 3.40 -1.41
C ARG A 72 -0.09 2.15 -2.25
N LEU A 73 -1.06 1.82 -3.09
CA LEU A 73 -0.88 0.80 -4.12
C LEU A 73 -0.10 1.42 -5.28
N VAL A 74 1.10 0.93 -5.52
CA VAL A 74 1.98 1.32 -6.62
C VAL A 74 1.86 0.27 -7.70
N CYS A 75 1.32 0.64 -8.86
CA CYS A 75 1.12 -0.27 -9.98
C CYS A 75 1.80 0.22 -11.26
N VAL A 76 2.14 -0.72 -12.15
CA VAL A 76 2.82 -0.41 -13.44
C VAL A 76 1.85 0.04 -14.53
N ASP A 77 0.60 -0.41 -14.45
CA ASP A 77 -0.48 -0.07 -15.37
C ASP A 77 -1.63 0.61 -14.63
N GLU A 78 -2.42 1.41 -15.34
CA GLU A 78 -3.66 1.97 -14.79
C GLU A 78 -4.71 0.86 -14.57
N PRO A 79 -5.39 0.81 -13.41
CA PRO A 79 -6.49 -0.11 -13.19
C PRO A 79 -7.72 0.34 -13.99
N SER A 80 -7.83 -0.12 -15.24
CA SER A 80 -8.96 0.20 -16.12
C SER A 80 -10.14 -0.78 -16.01
N ASP A 81 -9.93 -1.94 -15.37
CA ASP A 81 -10.97 -2.96 -15.20
C ASP A 81 -12.03 -2.48 -14.19
N PRO A 82 -13.34 -2.50 -14.53
CA PRO A 82 -14.39 -2.05 -13.62
C PRO A 82 -14.46 -2.80 -12.29
N SER A 83 -14.29 -4.12 -12.32
CA SER A 83 -14.34 -4.95 -11.11
C SER A 83 -13.13 -4.69 -10.21
N LEU A 84 -11.96 -4.45 -10.79
CA LEU A 84 -10.79 -3.98 -10.04
C LEU A 84 -11.03 -2.59 -9.43
N MET A 85 -11.63 -1.66 -10.16
CA MET A 85 -11.97 -0.34 -9.61
C MET A 85 -12.93 -0.42 -8.42
N GLU A 86 -13.97 -1.25 -8.50
CA GLU A 86 -14.88 -1.50 -7.37
C GLU A 86 -14.14 -2.08 -6.16
N LEU A 87 -13.25 -3.05 -6.41
CA LEU A 87 -12.41 -3.66 -5.37
C LEU A 87 -11.50 -2.63 -4.68
N LEU A 88 -10.87 -1.73 -5.45
CA LEU A 88 -10.03 -0.65 -4.92
C LEU A 88 -10.85 0.36 -4.11
N GLN A 89 -12.10 0.62 -4.49
CA GLN A 89 -13.02 1.44 -3.68
C GLN A 89 -13.37 0.76 -2.35
N VAL A 90 -13.61 -0.55 -2.36
CA VAL A 90 -13.83 -1.34 -1.13
C VAL A 90 -12.59 -1.26 -0.24
N ALA A 91 -11.39 -1.46 -0.81
CA ALA A 91 -10.13 -1.34 -0.08
C ALA A 91 -9.96 0.04 0.56
N ASN A 92 -10.24 1.12 -0.19
CA ASN A 92 -10.22 2.48 0.35
C ASN A 92 -11.17 2.64 1.55
N GLY A 93 -12.39 2.10 1.45
CA GLY A 93 -13.35 2.10 2.55
C GLY A 93 -12.84 1.35 3.80
N LEU A 94 -12.17 0.21 3.62
CA LEU A 94 -11.60 -0.56 4.73
C LEU A 94 -10.49 0.21 5.45
N PHE A 95 -9.58 0.84 4.71
CA PHE A 95 -8.52 1.67 5.31
C PHE A 95 -9.06 2.94 5.97
N ALA A 96 -9.97 3.65 5.31
CA ALA A 96 -10.55 4.88 5.83
C ALA A 96 -11.29 4.67 7.16
N ARG A 97 -11.99 3.54 7.33
CA ARG A 97 -12.64 3.15 8.60
C ARG A 97 -11.66 3.00 9.76
N ASN A 98 -10.36 2.85 9.46
CA ASN A 98 -9.28 2.74 10.42
C ASN A 98 -8.42 3.99 10.51
N GLY A 99 -8.86 5.10 9.91
CA GLY A 99 -8.12 6.37 9.89
C GLY A 99 -6.84 6.32 9.07
N ILE A 100 -6.74 5.38 8.12
CA ILE A 100 -5.59 5.19 7.24
C ILE A 100 -5.98 5.71 5.85
N ASP A 101 -5.17 6.58 5.26
CA ASP A 101 -5.40 7.05 3.90
C ASP A 101 -4.98 5.96 2.90
N PHE A 102 -5.80 5.68 1.89
CA PHE A 102 -5.45 4.77 0.80
C PHE A 102 -5.43 5.51 -0.54
N SER A 103 -4.41 5.26 -1.34
CA SER A 103 -4.25 5.86 -2.67
C SER A 103 -3.68 4.85 -3.66
N VAL A 104 -3.97 5.05 -4.94
CA VAL A 104 -3.38 4.28 -6.04
C VAL A 104 -2.50 5.22 -6.84
N GLU A 105 -1.26 4.81 -7.09
CA GLU A 105 -0.30 5.54 -7.90
C GLU A 105 0.21 4.63 -9.00
N VAL A 106 0.15 5.13 -10.23
CA VAL A 106 0.68 4.43 -11.39
C VAL A 106 2.07 4.98 -11.67
N ILE A 107 3.08 4.13 -11.55
CA ILE A 107 4.46 4.49 -11.88
C ILE A 107 4.78 3.89 -13.23
N PRO A 108 5.06 4.71 -14.26
CA PRO A 108 5.39 4.19 -15.57
C PRO A 108 6.65 3.31 -15.49
N PRO A 109 6.69 2.18 -16.23
CA PRO A 109 7.83 1.28 -16.24
C PRO A 109 9.07 2.05 -16.71
N GLY A 110 10.06 2.21 -15.81
CA GLY A 110 11.29 2.95 -16.05
C GLY A 110 11.60 4.07 -15.05
N MET A 111 10.65 4.44 -14.17
CA MET A 111 10.84 5.51 -13.19
C MET A 111 11.14 5.02 -11.76
N THR A 112 11.39 3.72 -11.55
CA THR A 112 11.89 3.19 -10.27
C THR A 112 13.38 3.49 -10.09
N ARG A 113 13.73 4.78 -10.06
CA ARG A 113 15.03 5.24 -9.58
C ARG A 113 14.83 6.43 -8.67
N GLY A 114 15.19 6.22 -7.41
CA GLY A 114 15.35 7.32 -6.45
C GLY A 114 16.19 8.44 -7.05
N GLY A 115 15.77 9.66 -6.81
CA GLY A 115 16.49 10.87 -7.17
C GLY A 115 15.69 12.05 -6.61
N SER A 116 16.24 12.94 -5.79
CA SER A 116 17.62 13.12 -5.33
C SER A 116 17.61 13.71 -3.92
#